data_AF-A0A7Y2YGC0-F1
#
_entry.id   AF-A0A7Y2YGC0-F1
#
_cell.length_a   1.000
_cell.length_b   1.000
_cell.length_c   1.000
_cell.angle_alpha   90.00
_cell.angle_beta   90.00
_cell.angle_gamma   90.00
#
_symmetry.space_group_name_H-M   'P 1'
#
loop_
_entity.id
_entity.type
_entity.pdbx_description
1 polymer ?
#
loop_
_entity_poly.entity_id
_entity_poly.type
_entity_poly.pdbx_seq_one_letter_code
_entity_poly.pdbx_strand_id
1 'polypeptide(L)' 'GEMRGTRVFGPVARELRDKQFMKIVSLAPEVL' A
#
# COMPACT_ATOMS: atom_id res chain seq x y z
N GLY A 1 -7.65 -8.00 10.47
CA GLY A 1 -8.12 -6.75 9.85
C GLY A 1 -7.61 -6.71 8.44
N GLU A 2 -8.41 -7.19 7.49
CA GLU A 2 -8.02 -7.20 6.08
C GLU A 2 -8.48 -5.94 5.37
N MET A 3 -7.72 -5.53 4.35
CA MET A 3 -8.04 -4.38 3.52
C MET A 3 -9.29 -4.67 2.68
N ARG A 4 -10.32 -3.82 2.85
CA ARG A 4 -11.59 -3.90 2.12
C ARG A 4 -11.60 -3.12 0.80
N GLY A 5 -10.66 -2.19 0.63
CA GLY A 5 -10.52 -1.39 -0.59
C GLY A 5 -9.76 -2.14 -1.68
N THR A 6 -10.14 -1.91 -2.94
CA THR A 6 -9.50 -2.49 -4.13
C THR A 6 -8.51 -1.52 -4.80
N ARG A 7 -8.46 -0.26 -4.36
CA ARG A 7 -7.60 0.79 -4.95
C ARG A 7 -7.01 1.69 -3.89
N VAL A 8 -5.74 2.06 -4.08
CA VAL A 8 -5.01 3.04 -3.28
C VAL A 8 -4.81 4.29 -4.13
N PHE A 9 -5.06 5.47 -3.55
CA PHE A 9 -4.91 6.75 -4.23
C PHE A 9 -3.70 7.49 -3.68
N GLY A 10 -2.86 8.01 -4.60
CA GLY A 10 -1.66 8.75 -4.24
C GLY A 10 -0.46 7.86 -3.86
N PRO A 11 0.70 8.49 -3.59
CA PRO A 11 1.89 7.78 -3.20
C PRO A 11 1.77 7.18 -1.79
N VAL A 12 2.35 6.01 -1.59
CA VAL A 12 2.39 5.31 -0.29
C VAL A 12 3.77 5.35 0.32
N ALA A 13 3.88 5.43 1.65
CA ALA A 13 5.16 5.44 2.35
C ALA A 13 5.87 4.07 2.30
N ARG A 14 7.19 4.04 2.13
CA ARG A 14 8.04 2.83 2.15
C ARG A 14 7.88 1.99 3.41
N GLU A 15 7.55 2.61 4.54
CA GLU A 15 7.31 1.93 5.81
C GLU A 15 6.24 0.83 5.73
N LEU A 16 5.29 0.95 4.79
CA LEU A 16 4.26 -0.06 4.55
C LEU A 16 4.81 -1.35 3.92
N ARG A 17 5.92 -1.27 3.18
CA ARG A 17 6.66 -2.45 2.69
C ARG A 17 7.30 -3.20 3.85
N ASP A 18 7.93 -2.47 4.76
CA ASP A 18 8.64 -3.05 5.90
C ASP A 18 7.67 -3.69 6.90
N LYS A 19 6.49 -3.10 7.07
CA LYS A 19 5.39 -3.64 7.88
C LYS A 19 4.58 -4.75 7.18
N GLN A 20 5.10 -5.30 6.08
CA GLN A 20 4.50 -6.40 5.30
C GLN A 20 3.07 -6.12 4.77
N PHE A 21 2.67 -4.85 4.60
CA PHE A 21 1.40 -4.48 3.96
C PHE A 21 1.51 -4.53 2.43
N MET A 22 1.96 -5.68 1.90
CA MET A 22 2.25 -5.87 0.48
C MET A 22 1.03 -5.60 -0.42
N LYS A 23 -0.18 -5.91 0.05
CA LYS A 23 -1.41 -5.64 -0.69
C LYS A 23 -1.63 -4.14 -0.95
N ILE A 24 -1.17 -3.25 -0.06
CA ILE A 24 -1.27 -1.78 -0.24
C ILE A 24 -0.21 -1.32 -1.24
N VAL A 25 1.03 -1.78 -1.04
CA VAL A 25 2.17 -1.45 -1.88
C VAL A 25 1.95 -1.89 -3.32
N SER A 26 1.36 -3.06 -3.55
CA SER A 26 1.07 -3.58 -4.90
C SER A 26 -0.04 -2.81 -5.63
N LEU A 27 -0.93 -2.13 -4.91
CA LEU A 27 -2.04 -1.37 -5.49
C LEU A 27 -1.73 0.13 -5.65
N ALA A 28 -0.62 0.60 -5.08
CA ALA A 28 -0.24 1.99 -5.14
C ALA A 28 0.50 2.32 -6.46
N PRO A 29 0.22 3.48 -7.07
CA PRO A 29 0.91 3.90 -8.29
C PRO A 29 2.37 4.29 -8.05
N GLU A 30 2.69 4.85 -6.87
CA GLU A 30 4.04 5.29 -6.51
C GLU A 30 4.31 5.06 -5.02
N VAL A 31 5.59 4.86 -4.68
CA VAL A 31 6.05 4.63 -3.30
C VAL A 31 7.11 5.67 -2.93
N LEU A 32 6.88 6.41 -1.85
CA LEU A 32 7.79 7.42 -1.28
C LEU A 32 8.69 6.79 -0.21
#